data_AF-A0A2G5PQN2-F1
#
_entry.id   AF-A0A2G5PQN2-F1
#
_cell.length_a   1.000
_cell.length_b   1.000
_cell.length_c   1.000
_cell.angle_alpha   90.00
_cell.angle_beta   90.00
_cell.angle_gamma   90.00
#
_symmetry.space_group_name_H-M   'P 1'
#
loop_
_entity.id
_entity.type
_entity.pdbx_description
1 polymer ?
#
loop_
_entity_poly.entity_id
_entity_poly.type
_entity_poly.pdbx_seq_one_letter_code
_entity_poly.pdbx_strand_id
1 'polypeptide(L)' 'MTAQLALPSCVLPGCRNPVGQVGEPCGECLRAFGPILRQNPNAPPLTAEEIAERDSYVDCAYALQRMIREGR' A
#
# COMPACT_ATOMS: atom_id res chain seq x y z
N MET A 1 27.68 2.23 9.81
CA MET A 1 26.35 2.65 9.33
C MET A 1 25.37 1.56 9.73
N THR A 2 24.49 1.82 10.71
CA THR A 2 23.44 0.87 11.08
C THR A 2 22.30 0.99 10.07
N ALA A 3 22.04 -0.08 9.32
CA ALA A 3 20.87 -0.15 8.45
C ALA A 3 19.62 -0.18 9.34
N GLN A 4 18.83 0.89 9.33
CA GLN A 4 17.50 0.88 9.94
C GLN A 4 16.63 -0.06 9.08
N LEU A 5 16.25 -1.21 9.62
CA LEU A 5 15.30 -2.10 8.94
C LEU A 5 13.94 -1.39 8.94
N ALA A 6 13.57 -0.83 7.79
CA ALA A 6 12.21 -0.32 7.58
C ALA A 6 11.29 -1.52 7.35
N LEU A 7 10.27 -1.66 8.20
CA LEU A 7 9.22 -2.65 7.98
C LEU A 7 8.37 -2.23 6.77
N PRO A 8 7.85 -3.20 5.99
CA PRO A 8 6.88 -2.90 4.93
C PRO A 8 5.60 -2.31 5.51
N SER A 9 4.89 -1.53 4.70
CA SER A 9 3.57 -0.99 5.03
C SER A 9 2.44 -1.91 4.56
N CYS A 10 1.29 -1.78 5.22
CA CYS A 10 0.04 -2.40 4.83
C CYS A 10 -0.23 -2.29 3.31
N VAL A 11 -0.67 -3.39 2.68
CA VAL A 11 -0.96 -3.44 1.24
C VAL A 11 -2.15 -2.57 0.82
N LEU A 12 -3.01 -2.16 1.75
CA LEU A 12 -4.20 -1.36 1.40
C LEU A 12 -3.83 0.11 1.15
N PRO A 13 -4.29 0.68 0.02
CA PRO A 13 -3.99 2.06 -0.34
C PRO A 13 -4.31 3.05 0.80
N GLY A 14 -3.36 3.93 1.10
CA GLY A 14 -3.50 4.96 2.13
C GLY A 14 -3.23 4.51 3.58
N CYS A 15 -3.09 3.21 3.86
CA CYS A 15 -2.71 2.72 5.19
C CYS A 15 -1.18 2.63 5.33
N ARG A 16 -0.62 3.27 6.36
CA ARG A 16 0.83 3.29 6.61
C ARG A 16 1.27 2.43 7.80
N ASN A 17 0.37 1.62 8.34
CA ASN A 17 0.69 0.75 9.47
C ASN A 17 1.75 -0.29 9.04
N PRO A 18 2.78 -0.54 9.86
CA PRO A 18 3.80 -1.54 9.55
C PRO A 18 3.20 -2.95 9.58
N VAL A 19 3.73 -3.82 8.73
CA VAL A 19 3.37 -5.25 8.65
C VAL A 19 4.61 -6.12 8.64
N GLY A 20 4.41 -7.43 8.81
CA GLY A 20 5.52 -8.39 8.84
C GLY A 20 6.06 -8.70 7.45
N GLN A 21 5.19 -8.74 6.45
CA GLN A 21 5.54 -9.09 5.08
C GLN A 21 4.89 -8.16 4.05
N VAL A 22 5.57 -7.96 2.92
CA VAL A 22 5.03 -7.23 1.77
C VAL A 22 3.77 -7.96 1.28
N GLY A 23 2.74 -7.19 0.91
CA GLY A 23 1.47 -7.74 0.43
C GLY A 23 0.46 -8.07 1.54
N GLU A 24 0.83 -7.95 2.82
CA GLU A 24 -0.10 -8.19 3.94
C GLU A 24 -0.97 -6.96 4.26
N PRO A 25 -2.28 -7.15 4.54
CA PRO A 25 -3.06 -6.14 5.24
C PRO A 25 -2.72 -6.16 6.74
N CYS A 26 -2.68 -4.98 7.37
CA CYS A 26 -2.47 -4.90 8.81
C CYS A 26 -3.71 -5.41 9.59
N GLY A 27 -3.52 -5.77 10.86
CA GLY A 27 -4.58 -6.31 11.72
C GLY A 27 -5.78 -5.36 11.90
N GLU A 28 -5.57 -4.04 11.81
CA GLU A 28 -6.66 -3.05 11.86
C GLU A 28 -7.53 -3.11 10.60
N CYS A 29 -6.91 -3.14 9.42
CA CYS A 29 -7.64 -3.27 8.16
C CYS A 29 -8.38 -4.61 8.07
N LEU A 30 -7.76 -5.70 8.54
CA LEU A 30 -8.42 -7.00 8.62
C LEU A 30 -9.67 -6.95 9.51
N ARG A 31 -9.62 -6.27 10.66
CA ARG A 31 -10.79 -6.11 11.54
C ARG A 31 -11.86 -5.19 10.94
N ALA A 32 -11.44 -4.08 10.34
CA ALA A 32 -12.35 -3.06 9.84
C ALA A 32 -13.14 -3.53 8.61
N PHE A 33 -12.45 -4.18 7.66
CA PHE A 33 -13.08 -4.64 6.42
C PHE A 33 -13.54 -6.10 6.50
N GLY A 34 -12.91 -6.91 7.35
CA GLY A 34 -13.31 -8.28 7.60
C GLY A 34 -13.49 -9.09 6.31
N PRO A 35 -14.61 -9.81 6.14
CA PRO A 35 -14.89 -10.64 4.97
C PRO A 35 -14.94 -9.90 3.63
N ILE A 36 -15.07 -8.57 3.62
CA ILE A 36 -15.11 -7.77 2.39
C ILE A 36 -13.71 -7.72 1.74
N LEU A 37 -12.64 -7.84 2.53
CA LEU A 37 -11.31 -8.13 2.00
C LEU A 37 -11.32 -9.56 1.45
N ARG A 38 -11.57 -9.69 0.15
CA ARG A 38 -11.51 -10.97 -0.58
C ARG A 38 -10.06 -11.44 -0.69
N GLN A 39 -9.51 -11.92 0.42
CA GLN A 39 -8.25 -12.63 0.43
C GLN A 39 -8.48 -13.95 -0.30
N ASN A 40 -7.73 -14.19 -1.38
CA ASN A 40 -7.69 -15.50 -1.99
C ASN A 40 -6.58 -16.29 -1.28
N PRO A 41 -6.90 -17.27 -0.42
CA PRO A 41 -5.90 -17.99 0.36
C PRO A 41 -4.94 -18.81 -0.49
N ASN A 42 -5.27 -19.04 -1.77
CA ASN A 42 -4.43 -19.78 -2.71
C ASN A 42 -3.64 -18.86 -3.65
N ALA A 43 -3.84 -17.55 -3.59
CA ALA A 43 -3.07 -16.60 -4.38
C ALA A 43 -1.85 -16.12 -3.57
N PRO A 44 -0.69 -15.94 -4.22
CA PRO A 44 0.43 -15.28 -3.57
C PRO A 44 0.06 -13.84 -3.19
N PRO A 45 0.61 -13.30 -2.09
CA PRO A 45 0.55 -11.86 -1.81
C PRO A 45 1.19 -11.06 -2.95
N LEU A 46 0.73 -9.82 -3.12
CA LEU A 46 1.34 -8.91 -4.10
C LEU A 46 2.80 -8.65 -3.74
N THR A 47 3.68 -8.61 -4.74
CA THR A 47 5.07 -8.16 -4.58
C THR A 47 5.14 -6.64 -4.42
N ALA A 48 6.31 -6.13 -4.04
CA ALA A 48 6.53 -4.69 -3.94
C ALA A 48 6.37 -4.01 -5.31
N GLU A 49 6.81 -4.67 -6.37
CA GLU A 49 6.70 -4.21 -7.75
C GLU A 49 5.25 -4.16 -8.21
N GLU A 50 4.47 -5.21 -7.94
CA GLU A 50 3.03 -5.25 -8.28
C GLU A 50 2.24 -4.19 -7.51
N ILE A 51 2.60 -3.92 -6.24
CA ILE A 51 2.02 -2.84 -5.45
C ILE A 51 2.37 -1.48 -6.05
N ALA A 52 3.64 -1.27 -6.42
CA ALA A 52 4.08 -0.02 -7.04
C ALA A 52 3.40 0.22 -8.40
N GLU A 53 3.24 -0.83 -9.22
CA GLU A 53 2.52 -0.76 -10.48
C GLU A 53 1.05 -0.38 -10.25
N ARG A 54 0.37 -1.07 -9.33
CA ARG A 54 -1.02 -0.77 -8.94
C ARG A 54 -1.19 0.69 -8.51
N ASP A 55 -0.27 1.22 -7.71
CA ASP A 55 -0.39 2.55 -7.11
C ASP A 55 0.08 3.69 -8.05
N SER A 56 0.85 3.36 -9.10
CA SER A 56 1.47 4.32 -10.00
C SER A 56 0.50 5.34 -10.61
N TYR A 57 -0.70 4.91 -11.00
CA TYR A 57 -1.70 5.79 -11.62
C TYR A 57 -2.24 6.84 -10.64
N VAL A 58 -2.43 6.45 -9.39
CA VAL A 58 -2.93 7.34 -8.32
C VAL A 58 -1.85 8.36 -7.96
N ASP A 59 -0.60 7.92 -7.85
CA ASP A 59 0.54 8.79 -7.60
C ASP A 59 0.72 9.82 -8.72
N CYS A 60 0.59 9.41 -9.98
CA CYS A 60 0.61 10.31 -11.14
C CYS A 60 -0.52 11.36 -11.05
N ALA A 61 -1.74 10.94 -10.72
CA ALA A 61 -2.87 11.85 -10.61
C ALA A 61 -2.68 12.89 -9.50
N TYR A 62 -2.17 12.47 -8.33
CA TYR A 62 -1.88 13.40 -7.24
C TYR A 62 -0.71 14.33 -7.55
N ALA A 63 0.32 13.86 -8.26
CA ALA A 63 1.41 14.71 -8.74
C ALA A 63 0.88 15.81 -9.67
N LEU A 64 0.05 15.44 -10.66
CA LEU A 64 -0.57 16.40 -11.57
C LEU A 64 -1.46 17.41 -10.84
N GLN A 65 -2.30 16.95 -9.91
CA GLN A 65 -3.15 17.83 -9.11
C GLN A 65 -2.33 18.87 -8.33
N ARG A 66 -1.20 18.43 -7.76
CA ARG A 66 -0.30 19.31 -7.01
C ARG A 66 0.31 20.38 -7.92
N MET A 67 0.80 19.99 -9.10
CA MET A 67 1.33 20.93 -10.10
C MET A 67 0.30 21.99 -10.50
N ILE A 68 -0.96 21.59 -10.72
CA ILE A 68 -2.04 22.52 -11.07
C ILE A 68 -2.34 23.50 -9.92
N ARG A 69 -2.27 23.05 -8.66
CA ARG A 69 -2.49 23.91 -7.49
C ARG A 69 -1.36 24.90 -7.25
N GLU A 70 -0.12 24.48 -7.47
CA GLU A 70 1.08 25.28 -7.23
C GLU A 70 1.40 26.26 -8.37
N GLY A 71 0.95 25.96 -9.59
CA GLY A 71 1.04 26.85 -10.76
C GLY A 71 -0.10 27.88 -10.86
N ARG A 72 -0.98 27.96 -9.86
CA ARG A 72 -2.03 28.97 -9.70
C ARG A 72 -1.62 29.99 -8.65
#